data_AF-A0A2X5NFP3-F1
#
_entry.id   AF-A0A2X5NFP3-F1
#
_cell.length_a   1.000
_cell.length_b   1.000
_cell.length_c   1.000
_cell.angle_alpha   90.00
_cell.angle_beta   90.00
_cell.angle_gamma   90.00
#
_symmetry.space_group_name_H-M   'P 1'
#
loop_
_entity.id
_entity.type
_entity.pdbx_description
1 polymer ?
#
loop_
_entity_poly.entity_id
_entity_poly.type
_entity_poly.pdbx_seq_one_letter_code
_entity_poly.pdbx_strand_id
1 'polypeptide(L)'
;MLSRTQPRPAGQPSLPLDALQNPVIDAYLEALPAGIAPRILASRTAFVADDRNYARKVALPGLTAQAESYRKAGHQLRGETLDDFIGQFDAHIGDPPDVLSSLLADSSLSRVTDISFQVHSVEPEHQDVLRSLELISRYIAPVLRRSAATLQPERIA
;
A
#
# COMPACT_ATOMS: atom_id res chain seq x y z
N MET A 1 -11.56 7.89 -1.06
CA MET A 1 -10.52 6.92 -1.50
C MET A 1 -9.16 7.50 -1.17
N LEU A 2 -8.31 6.74 -0.49
CA LEU A 2 -6.92 7.11 -0.21
C LEU A 2 -6.03 6.60 -1.34
N SER A 3 -5.15 7.47 -1.83
CA SER A 3 -4.23 7.15 -2.92
C SER A 3 -3.21 6.09 -2.49
N ARG A 4 -2.65 5.35 -3.45
CA ARG A 4 -1.56 4.40 -3.20
C ARG A 4 -0.22 5.07 -2.88
N THR A 5 -0.06 6.33 -3.24
CA THR A 5 1.09 7.16 -2.88
C THR A 5 0.67 8.64 -2.84
N GLN A 6 1.37 9.46 -2.09
CA GLN A 6 1.10 10.90 -1.98
C GLN A 6 2.40 11.72 -2.07
N PRO A 7 2.35 12.94 -2.61
CA PRO A 7 3.49 13.87 -2.55
C PRO A 7 3.89 14.11 -1.09
N ARG A 8 5.19 14.02 -0.81
CA ARG A 8 5.72 14.32 0.53
C ARG A 8 5.91 15.83 0.66
N PRO A 9 5.61 16.41 1.83
CA PRO A 9 5.96 17.79 2.13
C PRO A 9 7.47 18.04 1.99
N ALA A 10 7.83 19.26 1.64
CA ALA A 10 9.22 19.69 1.62
C ALA A 10 9.88 19.46 3.00
N GLY A 11 11.11 18.93 3.00
CA GLY A 11 11.85 18.60 4.22
C GLY A 11 11.46 17.28 4.90
N GLN A 12 10.42 16.57 4.43
CA GLN A 12 9.98 15.29 4.99
C GLN A 12 9.84 14.19 3.92
N PRO A 13 10.88 13.92 3.11
CA PRO A 13 10.74 13.08 1.92
C PRO A 13 10.58 11.58 2.24
N SER A 14 10.83 11.17 3.47
CA SER A 14 10.65 9.80 3.99
C SER A 14 9.42 9.65 4.89
N LEU A 15 8.55 10.66 4.96
CA LEU A 15 7.32 10.55 5.75
C LEU A 15 6.48 9.38 5.22
N PRO A 16 6.10 8.41 6.10
CA PRO A 16 5.36 7.24 5.67
C PRO A 16 3.94 7.63 5.23
N LEU A 17 3.36 6.83 4.34
CA LEU A 17 2.06 7.13 3.73
C LEU A 17 0.94 7.22 4.76
N ASP A 18 0.97 6.41 5.79
CA ASP A 18 -0.05 6.39 6.83
C ASP A 18 -0.06 7.69 7.65
N ALA A 19 1.10 8.27 7.94
CA ALA A 19 1.21 9.58 8.58
C ALA A 19 0.61 10.71 7.71
N LEU A 20 0.67 10.59 6.38
CA LEU A 20 0.00 11.53 5.46
C LEU A 20 -1.51 11.30 5.39
N GLN A 21 -1.95 10.05 5.48
CA GLN A 21 -3.35 9.67 5.24
C GLN A 21 -4.21 9.70 6.49
N ASN A 22 -3.66 9.46 7.67
CA ASN A 22 -4.40 9.50 8.93
C ASN A 22 -5.10 10.86 9.16
N PRO A 23 -4.45 12.02 8.96
CA PRO A 23 -5.13 13.32 9.06
C PRO A 23 -6.27 13.49 8.05
N VAL A 24 -6.15 12.89 6.85
CA VAL A 24 -7.23 12.90 5.85
C VAL A 24 -8.42 12.07 6.31
N ILE A 25 -8.16 10.92 6.94
CA ILE A 25 -9.20 10.09 7.55
C ILE A 25 -9.85 10.84 8.71
N ASP A 26 -9.07 11.51 9.58
CA ASP A 26 -9.59 12.29 10.71
C ASP A 26 -10.56 13.37 10.22
N ALA A 27 -10.14 14.18 9.24
CA ALA A 27 -10.98 15.22 8.66
C ALA A 27 -12.26 14.66 8.01
N TYR A 28 -12.18 13.51 7.34
CA TYR A 28 -13.34 12.86 6.77
C TYR A 28 -14.33 12.40 7.85
N LEU A 29 -13.85 11.79 8.93
CA LEU A 29 -14.68 11.30 10.02
C LEU A 29 -15.30 12.46 10.82
N GLU A 30 -14.56 13.55 11.04
CA GLU A 30 -15.07 14.76 11.70
C GLU A 30 -16.18 15.43 10.89
N ALA A 31 -16.03 15.48 9.56
CA ALA A 31 -17.04 16.04 8.67
C ALA A 31 -18.24 15.11 8.40
N LEU A 32 -18.18 13.85 8.84
CA LEU A 32 -19.22 12.86 8.58
C LEU A 32 -20.45 13.13 9.46
N PRO A 33 -21.67 13.27 8.89
CA PRO A 33 -22.87 13.47 9.70
C PRO A 33 -23.11 12.31 10.68
N ALA A 34 -23.66 12.64 11.85
CA ALA A 34 -24.00 11.66 12.86
C ALA A 34 -24.92 10.55 12.30
N GLY A 35 -24.64 9.30 12.64
CA GLY A 35 -25.41 8.14 12.22
C GLY A 35 -25.06 7.58 10.83
N ILE A 36 -24.14 8.21 10.09
CA ILE A 36 -23.67 7.69 8.79
C ILE A 36 -22.44 6.80 9.00
N ALA A 37 -22.47 5.59 8.45
CA ALA A 37 -21.32 4.68 8.49
C ALA A 37 -20.22 5.15 7.50
N PRO A 38 -18.95 5.24 7.93
CA PRO A 38 -17.87 5.67 7.04
C PRO A 38 -17.60 4.65 5.93
N ARG A 39 -17.14 5.14 4.77
CA ARG A 39 -16.68 4.31 3.64
C ARG A 39 -15.35 4.83 3.13
N ILE A 40 -14.30 4.06 3.36
CA ILE A 40 -12.93 4.46 3.08
C ILE A 40 -12.24 3.32 2.37
N LEU A 41 -11.91 3.51 1.08
CA LEU A 41 -11.07 2.60 0.32
C LEU A 41 -9.62 3.07 0.40
N ALA A 42 -8.71 2.23 0.90
CA ALA A 42 -7.27 2.40 0.71
C ALA A 42 -6.82 1.71 -0.57
N SER A 43 -6.18 2.44 -1.47
CA SER A 43 -5.48 1.80 -2.59
C SER A 43 -4.01 1.56 -2.22
N ARG A 44 -3.45 0.41 -2.57
CA ARG A 44 -2.05 0.05 -2.30
C ARG A 44 -1.42 -0.63 -3.51
N THR A 45 -0.13 -0.36 -3.73
CA THR A 45 0.66 -1.14 -4.69
C THR A 45 1.13 -2.40 -3.97
N ALA A 46 0.83 -3.59 -4.47
CA ALA A 46 1.32 -4.83 -3.89
C ALA A 46 1.67 -5.87 -4.96
N PHE A 47 2.79 -6.56 -4.77
CA PHE A 47 3.16 -7.73 -5.53
C PHE A 47 3.78 -8.76 -4.60
N VAL A 48 3.22 -9.97 -4.62
CA VAL A 48 3.58 -11.06 -3.72
C VAL A 48 4.04 -12.23 -4.55
N ALA A 49 5.23 -12.74 -4.27
CA ALA A 49 5.71 -13.98 -4.87
C ALA A 49 6.04 -15.00 -3.78
N ASP A 50 6.31 -16.24 -4.18
CA ASP A 50 6.71 -17.29 -3.23
C ASP A 50 8.08 -17.02 -2.58
N ASP A 51 8.95 -16.25 -3.25
CA ASP A 51 10.30 -15.92 -2.81
C ASP A 51 10.54 -14.40 -2.88
N ARG A 52 11.13 -13.85 -1.81
CA ARG A 52 11.47 -12.42 -1.70
C ARG A 52 12.36 -11.95 -2.83
N ASN A 53 13.41 -12.69 -3.18
CA ASN A 53 14.38 -12.26 -4.19
C ASN A 53 13.74 -12.25 -5.58
N TYR A 54 12.90 -13.24 -5.87
CA TYR A 54 12.10 -13.28 -7.09
C TYR A 54 11.14 -12.09 -7.16
N ALA A 55 10.39 -11.80 -6.08
CA ALA A 55 9.49 -10.64 -6.05
C ALA A 55 10.22 -9.33 -6.39
N ARG A 56 11.41 -9.15 -5.81
CA ARG A 56 12.27 -7.98 -6.06
C ARG A 56 12.82 -7.94 -7.47
N LYS A 57 13.22 -9.09 -8.03
CA LYS A 57 13.67 -9.22 -9.42
C LYS A 57 12.58 -8.80 -10.40
N VAL A 58 11.33 -9.23 -10.16
CA VAL A 58 10.18 -8.89 -11.01
C VAL A 58 9.83 -7.41 -10.90
N ALA A 59 9.90 -6.82 -9.70
CA ALA A 59 9.52 -5.41 -9.51
C ALA A 59 10.55 -4.39 -10.00
N LEU A 60 11.84 -4.76 -10.08
CA LEU A 60 12.91 -3.81 -10.38
C LEU A 60 12.72 -3.05 -11.69
N PRO A 61 12.42 -3.69 -12.85
CA PRO A 61 12.26 -2.97 -14.11
C PRO A 61 11.13 -1.93 -14.07
N GLY A 62 9.94 -2.33 -13.59
CA GLY A 62 8.77 -1.45 -13.52
C GLY A 62 8.97 -0.25 -12.59
N LEU A 63 9.54 -0.49 -11.40
CA LEU A 63 9.81 0.59 -10.44
C LEU A 63 10.93 1.54 -10.93
N THR A 64 11.92 1.01 -11.64
CA THR A 64 12.96 1.83 -12.27
C THR A 64 12.37 2.71 -13.37
N ALA A 65 11.53 2.15 -14.24
CA ALA A 65 10.87 2.90 -15.31
C ALA A 65 9.93 3.98 -14.75
N GLN A 66 9.20 3.67 -13.67
CA GLN A 66 8.38 4.65 -12.95
C GLN A 66 9.25 5.78 -12.40
N ALA A 67 10.39 5.47 -11.80
CA ALA A 67 11.33 6.47 -11.28
C ALA A 67 11.87 7.37 -12.40
N GLU A 68 12.27 6.81 -13.54
CA GLU A 68 12.72 7.58 -14.70
C GLU A 68 11.63 8.51 -15.24
N SER A 69 10.39 8.02 -15.35
CA SER A 69 9.24 8.82 -15.78
C SER A 69 9.00 10.01 -14.87
N TYR A 70 9.06 9.80 -13.55
CA TYR A 70 8.89 10.87 -12.57
C TYR A 70 10.02 11.90 -12.62
N ARG A 71 11.27 11.46 -12.81
CA ARG A 71 12.41 12.39 -13.01
C ARG A 71 12.24 13.23 -14.27
N LYS A 72 11.81 12.62 -15.38
CA LYS A 72 11.53 13.33 -16.64
C LYS A 72 10.40 14.36 -16.49
N ALA A 73 9.42 14.08 -15.62
CA ALA A 73 8.36 15.01 -15.26
C ALA A 73 8.80 16.11 -14.27
N GLY A 74 10.08 16.16 -13.87
CA GLY A 74 10.63 17.19 -12.99
C GLY A 74 10.49 16.89 -11.49
N HIS A 75 10.05 15.68 -11.12
CA HIS A 75 10.00 15.29 -9.71
C HIS A 75 11.39 14.92 -9.18
N GLN A 76 11.69 15.37 -7.96
CA GLN A 76 12.88 14.94 -7.23
C GLN A 76 12.60 13.60 -6.56
N LEU A 77 13.37 12.58 -6.94
CA LEU A 77 13.32 11.25 -6.33
C LEU A 77 14.50 11.05 -5.38
N ARG A 78 14.29 10.21 -4.37
CA ARG A 78 15.34 9.82 -3.44
C ARG A 78 16.03 8.58 -3.96
N GLY A 79 17.37 8.60 -3.94
CA GLY A 79 18.19 7.44 -4.23
C GLY A 79 17.97 6.84 -5.62
N GLU A 80 18.53 5.66 -5.80
CA GLU A 80 18.55 4.92 -7.09
C GLU A 80 18.39 3.41 -6.90
N THR A 81 18.19 2.96 -5.65
CA THR A 81 18.05 1.53 -5.35
C THR A 81 16.59 1.09 -5.41
N LEU A 82 16.37 -0.22 -5.53
CA LEU A 82 15.03 -0.79 -5.45
C LEU A 82 14.34 -0.45 -4.12
N ASP A 83 15.07 -0.43 -3.02
CA ASP A 83 14.52 -0.10 -1.70
C ASP A 83 14.09 1.36 -1.61
N ASP A 84 14.84 2.26 -2.25
CA ASP A 84 14.44 3.67 -2.37
C ASP A 84 13.12 3.80 -3.13
N PHE A 85 12.97 3.10 -4.26
CA PHE A 85 11.76 3.14 -5.07
C PHE A 85 10.57 2.48 -4.35
N ILE A 86 10.78 1.34 -3.70
CA ILE A 86 9.77 0.67 -2.87
C ILE A 86 9.24 1.61 -1.78
N GLY A 87 10.15 2.24 -1.03
CA GLY A 87 9.78 3.14 0.07
C GLY A 87 9.18 4.46 -0.40
N GLN A 88 9.64 5.02 -1.52
CA GLN A 88 9.12 6.28 -2.04
C GLN A 88 7.76 6.11 -2.72
N PHE A 89 7.53 5.00 -3.41
CA PHE A 89 6.28 4.71 -4.12
C PHE A 89 5.27 3.92 -3.29
N ASP A 90 5.58 3.69 -2.01
CA ASP A 90 4.70 2.99 -1.06
C ASP A 90 4.28 1.61 -1.58
N ALA A 91 5.24 0.88 -2.15
CA ALA A 91 5.00 -0.43 -2.75
C ALA A 91 5.25 -1.54 -1.73
N HIS A 92 4.31 -2.48 -1.61
CA HIS A 92 4.44 -3.65 -0.74
C HIS A 92 4.89 -4.85 -1.58
N ILE A 93 6.19 -5.12 -1.60
CA ILE A 93 6.81 -6.11 -2.48
C ILE A 93 7.60 -7.13 -1.68
N GLY A 94 7.37 -8.42 -1.92
CA GLY A 94 8.13 -9.49 -1.26
C GLY A 94 7.42 -10.83 -1.26
N ASP A 95 7.83 -11.69 -0.35
CA ASP A 95 7.10 -12.90 0.00
C ASP A 95 5.89 -12.58 0.93
N PRO A 96 5.02 -13.55 1.26
CA PRO A 96 3.86 -13.25 2.11
C PRO A 96 4.21 -12.66 3.49
N PRO A 97 5.21 -13.16 4.24
CA PRO A 97 5.67 -12.52 5.47
C PRO A 97 6.08 -11.05 5.30
N ASP A 98 6.85 -10.73 4.26
CA ASP A 98 7.34 -9.38 4.00
C ASP A 98 6.22 -8.39 3.73
N VAL A 99 5.33 -8.78 2.81
CA VAL A 99 4.21 -7.94 2.39
C VAL A 99 3.23 -7.78 3.54
N LEU A 100 2.98 -8.83 4.32
CA LEU A 100 2.13 -8.74 5.51
C LEU A 100 2.73 -7.80 6.56
N SER A 101 4.02 -7.94 6.86
CA SER A 101 4.71 -7.06 7.81
C SER A 101 4.62 -5.59 7.39
N SER A 102 4.88 -5.33 6.11
CA SER A 102 4.79 -3.98 5.53
C SER A 102 3.37 -3.40 5.57
N LEU A 103 2.34 -4.20 5.25
CA LEU A 103 0.94 -3.76 5.32
C LEU A 103 0.47 -3.54 6.76
N LEU A 104 0.90 -4.37 7.71
CA LEU A 104 0.54 -4.20 9.13
C LEU A 104 1.20 -2.98 9.77
N ALA A 105 2.33 -2.52 9.23
CA ALA A 105 2.98 -1.28 9.67
C ALA A 105 2.23 -0.02 9.21
N ASP A 106 1.38 -0.11 8.18
CA ASP A 106 0.53 0.98 7.73
C ASP A 106 -0.70 1.12 8.64
N SER A 107 -0.59 2.04 9.60
CA SER A 107 -1.65 2.25 10.59
C SER A 107 -2.99 2.69 9.99
N SER A 108 -2.99 3.29 8.80
CA SER A 108 -4.22 3.74 8.13
C SER A 108 -5.07 2.56 7.65
N LEU A 109 -4.48 1.40 7.36
CA LEU A 109 -5.22 0.20 6.93
C LEU A 109 -6.12 -0.38 8.04
N SER A 110 -5.87 -0.04 9.29
CA SER A 110 -6.75 -0.41 10.40
C SER A 110 -8.05 0.42 10.43
N ARG A 111 -8.09 1.52 9.67
CA ARG A 111 -9.16 2.54 9.70
C ARG A 111 -9.99 2.55 8.42
N VAL A 112 -9.69 1.69 7.46
CA VAL A 112 -10.38 1.62 6.17
C VAL A 112 -11.45 0.54 6.15
N THR A 113 -12.46 0.71 5.30
CA THR A 113 -13.49 -0.31 5.08
C THR A 113 -13.10 -1.30 4.00
N ASP A 114 -12.27 -0.86 3.05
CA ASP A 114 -11.93 -1.63 1.86
C ASP A 114 -10.47 -1.37 1.47
N ILE A 115 -9.82 -2.39 0.89
CA ILE A 115 -8.47 -2.29 0.35
C ILE A 115 -8.48 -2.75 -1.10
N SER A 116 -7.91 -1.96 -2.00
CA SER A 116 -7.64 -2.35 -3.38
C SER A 116 -6.13 -2.48 -3.61
N PHE A 117 -5.71 -3.62 -4.16
CA PHE A 117 -4.32 -3.85 -4.56
C PHE A 117 -4.15 -3.61 -6.06
N GLN A 118 -3.06 -2.93 -6.41
CA GLN A 118 -2.67 -2.66 -7.79
C GLN A 118 -1.24 -3.15 -8.03
N VAL A 119 -0.97 -3.66 -9.23
CA VAL A 119 0.34 -4.24 -9.61
C VAL A 119 1.04 -3.47 -10.72
N HIS A 120 0.41 -2.39 -11.24
CA HIS A 120 0.87 -1.67 -12.43
C HIS A 120 2.29 -1.13 -12.35
N SER A 121 2.81 -0.81 -11.16
CA SER A 121 4.18 -0.30 -11.00
C SER A 121 5.26 -1.39 -11.09
N VAL A 122 4.87 -2.67 -11.03
CA VAL A 122 5.76 -3.83 -11.04
C VAL A 122 5.85 -4.46 -12.43
N GLU A 123 4.78 -4.35 -13.22
CA GLU A 123 4.65 -4.95 -14.57
C GLU A 123 5.00 -6.46 -14.63
N PRO A 124 4.44 -7.29 -13.74
CA PRO A 124 4.71 -8.73 -13.76
C PRO A 124 4.02 -9.45 -14.91
N GLU A 125 4.55 -10.62 -15.28
CA GLU A 125 3.92 -11.51 -16.26
C GLU A 125 2.57 -12.02 -15.76
N HIS A 126 1.70 -12.45 -16.67
CA HIS A 126 0.34 -12.87 -16.32
C HIS A 126 0.30 -13.97 -15.24
N GLN A 127 1.18 -14.96 -15.34
CA GLN A 127 1.28 -16.05 -14.36
C GLN A 127 1.66 -15.55 -12.96
N ASP A 128 2.53 -14.54 -12.89
CA ASP A 128 2.97 -13.92 -11.64
C ASP A 128 1.83 -13.11 -11.01
N VAL A 129 1.00 -12.44 -11.82
CA VAL A 129 -0.23 -11.79 -11.33
C VAL A 129 -1.17 -12.80 -10.69
N LEU A 130 -1.45 -13.91 -11.37
CA LEU A 130 -2.35 -14.94 -10.86
C LEU A 130 -1.82 -15.55 -9.55
N ARG A 131 -0.51 -15.85 -9.50
CA ARG A 131 0.13 -16.36 -8.30
C ARG A 131 0.08 -15.34 -7.15
N SER A 132 0.36 -14.07 -7.44
CA SER A 132 0.26 -12.99 -6.45
C SER A 132 -1.16 -12.86 -5.90
N LEU A 133 -2.21 -12.98 -6.72
CA LEU A 133 -3.59 -12.95 -6.26
C LEU A 133 -3.92 -14.14 -5.35
N GLU A 134 -3.44 -15.33 -5.69
CA GLU A 134 -3.57 -16.51 -4.82
C GLU A 134 -2.91 -16.25 -3.46
N LEU A 135 -1.66 -15.79 -3.45
CA LEU A 135 -0.90 -15.51 -2.23
C LEU A 135 -1.57 -14.43 -1.37
N ILE A 136 -2.05 -13.34 -1.99
CA ILE A 136 -2.81 -12.30 -1.31
C ILE A 136 -4.07 -12.89 -0.68
N SER A 137 -4.84 -13.67 -1.44
CA SER A 137 -6.11 -14.24 -0.95
C SER A 137 -5.90 -15.24 0.20
N ARG A 138 -4.81 -16.01 0.16
CA ARG A 138 -4.54 -17.11 1.09
C ARG A 138 -3.83 -16.66 2.35
N TYR A 139 -2.87 -15.74 2.25
CA TYR A 139 -1.96 -15.41 3.35
C TYR A 139 -2.14 -13.99 3.90
N ILE A 140 -2.53 -13.03 3.06
CA ILE A 140 -2.58 -11.61 3.47
C ILE A 140 -4.01 -11.21 3.88
N ALA A 141 -4.99 -11.38 3.00
CA ALA A 141 -6.36 -10.94 3.22
C ALA A 141 -6.99 -11.49 4.52
N PRO A 142 -6.80 -12.78 4.91
CA PRO A 142 -7.33 -13.29 6.16
C PRO A 142 -6.74 -12.62 7.40
N VAL A 143 -5.47 -12.24 7.38
CA VAL A 143 -4.81 -11.56 8.50
C VAL A 143 -5.33 -10.13 8.62
N LEU A 144 -5.35 -9.37 7.51
CA LEU A 144 -5.85 -7.99 7.52
C LEU A 144 -7.30 -7.90 8.00
N ARG A 145 -8.16 -8.84 7.59
CA ARG A 145 -9.55 -8.91 8.07
C ARG A 145 -9.64 -9.13 9.58
N ARG A 146 -8.81 -9.99 10.15
CA ARG A 146 -8.79 -10.21 11.62
C ARG A 146 -8.29 -8.97 12.35
N SER A 147 -7.24 -8.33 11.85
CA SER A 147 -6.73 -7.08 12.44
C SER A 147 -7.77 -5.97 12.42
N ALA A 148 -8.56 -5.85 11.35
CA ALA A 148 -9.66 -4.89 11.26
C ALA A 148 -10.83 -5.22 12.21
N ALA A 149 -11.17 -6.51 12.38
CA ALA A 149 -12.25 -6.95 13.27
C ALA A 149 -11.96 -6.70 14.76
N THR A 150 -10.70 -6.88 15.19
CA THR A 150 -10.27 -6.62 16.57
C THR A 150 -10.46 -5.16 17.01
N LEU A 151 -10.54 -4.23 16.07
CA LEU A 151 -10.68 -2.78 16.33
C LEU A 151 -12.13 -2.25 16.21
N GLN A 152 -13.10 -3.12 15.88
CA GLN A 152 -14.53 -2.79 15.94
C GLN A 152 -15.27 -3.64 17.01
N PRO A 153 -14.97 -3.53 18.32
CA PRO A 153 -15.64 -4.37 19.32
C PRO A 153 -17.12 -4.04 19.57
N GLU A 154 -17.67 -2.91 19.12
CA GLU A 154 -19.09 -2.60 19.36
C GLU A 154 -19.79 -2.08 18.10
N ARG A 155 -20.38 -3.01 17.37
CA ARG A 155 -21.41 -2.74 16.34
C ARG A 155 -22.61 -3.67 16.55
N ILE A 156 -23.05 -3.80 17.79
CA ILE A 156 -24.36 -4.33 18.15
C ILE A 156 -24.92 -3.44 19.26
N ALA A 157 -25.67 -2.42 18.86
CA ALA A 157 -26.70 -1.76 19.65
C ALA A 157 -27.76 -1.24 18.68
#